data_AF-A0A5K8ACE5-F1
#
_entry.id   AF-A0A5K8ACE5-F1
#
_cell.length_a   1.000
_cell.length_b   1.000
_cell.length_c   1.000
_cell.angle_alpha   90.00
_cell.angle_beta   90.00
_cell.angle_gamma   90.00
#
_symmetry.space_group_name_H-M   'P 1'
#
loop_
_entity.id
_entity.type
_entity.pdbx_description
1 polymer ?
#
loop_
_entity_poly.entity_id
_entity_poly.type
_entity_poly.pdbx_seq_one_letter_code
_entity_poly.pdbx_strand_id
1 'polypeptide(L)'
;MNRKTSTLMSLGISVALIAGAIWFLYDQHRSFGYGGWYMPHQTMMGGGHGGGYMGIFMILFWVVVIAAIALVVSGAISGRSSSPSERPPVLPNALEVLKRRYASGEITWGELEDKDKFNRLLPGRKRLMDTVRMIAYRSETAMATMLLGPTVDMADARRLLQGLFVTDADLLPDMENNRLLVRIHNASTPADNRSIASLLEELNKAEINFPGSNMQLTYELVNSDV
;
A
#
# COMPACT_ATOMS: atom_id res chain seq x y z
N MET A 1 10.75 -49.55 29.77
CA MET A 1 11.25 -49.00 28.49
C MET A 1 11.80 -47.61 28.74
N ASN A 2 13.09 -47.39 28.53
CA ASN A 2 13.84 -46.23 29.05
C ASN A 2 13.41 -44.90 28.38
N ARG A 3 13.00 -43.90 29.17
CA ARG A 3 12.53 -42.57 28.68
C ARG A 3 13.55 -41.84 27.79
N LYS A 4 14.83 -42.20 27.87
CA LYS A 4 15.91 -41.61 27.05
C LYS A 4 15.93 -42.08 25.60
N THR A 5 15.39 -43.26 25.27
CA THR A 5 15.35 -43.75 23.88
C THR A 5 14.20 -43.12 23.08
N SER A 6 13.14 -42.67 23.75
CA SER A 6 11.98 -42.04 23.12
C SER A 6 12.26 -40.60 22.63
N THR A 7 13.08 -39.83 23.34
CA THR A 7 13.48 -38.47 22.93
C THR A 7 14.52 -38.45 21.81
N LEU A 8 15.38 -39.48 21.74
CA LEU A 8 16.36 -39.62 20.66
C LEU A 8 15.70 -40.05 19.34
N MET A 9 14.67 -40.91 19.41
CA MET A 9 13.88 -41.28 18.23
C MET A 9 13.01 -40.13 17.72
N SER A 10 12.41 -39.31 18.59
CA SER A 10 11.57 -38.19 18.13
C SER A 10 12.38 -37.08 17.45
N LEU A 11 13.62 -36.85 17.88
CA LEU A 11 14.50 -35.85 17.27
C LEU A 11 14.96 -36.28 15.86
N GLY A 12 15.33 -37.55 15.68
CA GLY A 12 15.74 -38.08 14.38
C GLY A 12 14.60 -38.06 13.34
N ILE A 13 13.38 -38.38 13.77
CA ILE A 13 12.19 -38.34 12.91
C ILE A 13 11.83 -36.90 12.53
N SER A 14 11.94 -35.94 13.46
CA SER A 14 11.65 -34.53 13.18
C SER A 14 12.65 -33.93 12.18
N VAL A 15 13.94 -34.23 12.31
CA VAL A 15 14.97 -33.77 11.36
C VAL A 15 14.76 -34.38 9.98
N ALA A 16 14.41 -35.68 9.90
CA ALA A 16 14.09 -36.34 8.63
C ALA A 16 12.85 -35.73 7.94
N LEU A 17 11.82 -35.37 8.72
CA LEU A 17 10.62 -34.72 8.19
C LEU A 17 10.89 -33.29 7.71
N ILE A 18 11.70 -32.52 8.44
CA ILE A 18 12.08 -31.16 8.03
C ILE A 18 12.95 -31.20 6.77
N ALA A 19 13.93 -32.11 6.70
CA ALA A 19 14.76 -32.29 5.51
C ALA A 19 13.93 -32.77 4.30
N GLY A 20 12.99 -33.70 4.51
CA GLY A 20 12.06 -34.16 3.48
C GLY A 20 11.13 -33.04 2.99
N ALA A 21 10.61 -32.20 3.89
CA ALA A 21 9.78 -31.06 3.52
C ALA A 21 10.56 -29.98 2.75
N ILE A 22 11.79 -29.70 3.15
CA ILE A 22 12.67 -28.74 2.46
C ILE A 22 13.06 -29.28 1.08
N TRP A 23 13.43 -30.56 0.97
CA TRP A 23 13.75 -31.18 -0.31
C TRP A 23 12.53 -31.20 -1.25
N PHE A 24 11.35 -31.55 -0.74
CA PHE A 24 10.10 -31.55 -1.50
C PHE A 24 9.72 -30.13 -1.97
N LEU A 25 9.82 -29.11 -1.10
CA LEU A 25 9.58 -27.71 -1.47
C LEU A 25 10.60 -27.20 -2.50
N TYR A 26 11.86 -27.61 -2.37
CA TYR A 26 12.93 -27.21 -3.28
C TYR A 26 12.80 -27.88 -4.66
N ASP A 27 12.42 -29.17 -4.70
CA ASP A 27 12.20 -29.92 -5.94
C ASP A 27 10.93 -29.46 -6.67
N GLN A 28 9.85 -29.20 -5.92
CA GLN A 28 8.63 -28.59 -6.46
C GLN A 28 8.91 -27.24 -7.13
N HIS A 29 9.86 -26.45 -6.60
CA HIS A 29 10.24 -25.15 -7.15
C HIS A 29 11.17 -25.24 -8.37
N ARG A 30 11.81 -26.38 -8.64
CA ARG A 30 12.63 -26.61 -9.85
C ARG A 30 11.84 -27.09 -11.06
N SER A 31 10.63 -27.61 -10.87
CA SER A 31 9.75 -27.99 -11.99
C SER A 31 8.90 -26.84 -12.53
N PHE A 32 8.86 -25.68 -11.85
CA PHE A 32 8.19 -24.47 -12.33
C PHE A 32 9.24 -23.40 -12.62
N GLY A 33 9.76 -23.41 -13.86
CA GLY A 33 10.67 -22.41 -14.37
C GLY A 33 10.07 -21.01 -14.25
N TYR A 34 10.74 -20.13 -13.52
CA TYR A 34 10.52 -18.70 -13.56
C TYR A 34 11.10 -18.15 -14.87
N GLY A 35 10.30 -18.19 -15.93
CA GLY A 35 10.47 -17.42 -17.16
C GLY A 35 9.56 -16.20 -17.14
N GLY A 36 10.09 -15.06 -17.59
CA GLY A 36 9.52 -13.73 -17.39
C GLY A 36 8.16 -13.44 -18.06
N TRP A 37 7.65 -12.27 -17.69
CA TRP A 37 6.40 -11.66 -18.10
C TRP A 37 6.29 -11.42 -19.62
N TYR A 38 6.01 -12.46 -20.40
CA TYR A 38 5.44 -12.34 -21.74
C TYR A 38 4.56 -13.56 -22.01
N MET A 39 3.25 -13.36 -22.13
CA MET A 39 2.33 -14.37 -22.66
C MET A 39 2.08 -14.06 -24.15
N PRO A 40 2.58 -14.89 -25.09
CA PRO A 40 2.04 -14.91 -26.43
C PRO A 40 0.83 -15.86 -26.46
N HIS A 41 -0.20 -15.42 -27.15
CA HIS A 41 -1.43 -16.16 -27.37
C HIS A 41 -1.17 -17.32 -28.33
N GLN A 42 -1.84 -18.45 -28.06
CA GLN A 42 -2.10 -19.61 -28.96
C GLN A 42 -1.07 -20.75 -29.00
N THR A 43 -1.52 -21.91 -28.49
CA THR A 43 -1.48 -23.30 -29.03
C THR A 43 -1.63 -24.24 -27.81
N MET A 44 -2.32 -25.38 -27.77
CA MET A 44 -3.29 -26.10 -28.58
C MET A 44 -3.66 -27.34 -27.73
N MET A 45 -4.93 -27.77 -27.75
CA MET A 45 -5.40 -29.18 -27.63
C MET A 45 -4.87 -30.09 -26.50
N GLY A 46 -5.80 -30.62 -25.70
CA GLY A 46 -5.56 -31.87 -24.96
C GLY A 46 -6.57 -32.15 -23.86
N GLY A 47 -7.73 -32.69 -24.21
CA GLY A 47 -8.66 -33.25 -23.24
C GLY A 47 -8.03 -34.40 -22.45
N GLY A 48 -8.25 -34.41 -21.15
CA GLY A 48 -7.83 -35.50 -20.28
C GLY A 48 -8.00 -35.15 -18.81
N HIS A 49 -8.93 -35.81 -18.14
CA HIS A 49 -9.21 -35.71 -16.71
C HIS A 49 -7.97 -35.92 -15.81
N GLY A 50 -7.13 -34.90 -15.61
CA GLY A 50 -5.87 -35.04 -14.86
C GLY A 50 -5.38 -33.83 -14.06
N GLY A 51 -6.16 -32.75 -13.93
CA GLY A 51 -5.70 -31.51 -13.29
C GLY A 51 -6.44 -31.08 -12.01
N GLY A 52 -7.61 -31.65 -11.71
CA GLY A 52 -8.44 -31.23 -10.57
C GLY A 52 -8.10 -31.93 -9.24
N TYR A 53 -7.64 -33.18 -9.32
CA TYR A 53 -7.39 -34.00 -8.13
C TYR A 53 -6.15 -33.51 -7.35
N MET A 54 -5.13 -32.97 -8.02
CA MET A 54 -3.93 -32.47 -7.34
C MET A 54 -4.20 -31.24 -6.45
N GLY A 55 -5.20 -30.40 -6.75
CA GLY A 55 -5.57 -29.26 -5.91
C GLY A 55 -6.35 -29.67 -4.65
N ILE A 56 -7.25 -30.65 -4.78
CA ILE A 56 -8.09 -31.13 -3.68
C ILE A 56 -7.26 -31.90 -2.65
N PHE A 57 -6.33 -32.76 -3.11
CA PHE A 57 -5.41 -33.47 -2.20
C PHE A 57 -4.51 -32.50 -1.42
N MET A 58 -4.12 -31.37 -2.02
CA MET A 58 -3.34 -30.33 -1.37
C MET A 58 -4.11 -29.68 -0.21
N ILE A 59 -5.38 -29.34 -0.43
CA ILE A 59 -6.25 -28.75 0.59
C ILE A 59 -6.51 -29.75 1.73
N LEU A 60 -6.83 -31.01 1.40
CA LEU A 60 -7.05 -32.05 2.41
C LEU A 60 -5.79 -32.30 3.25
N PHE A 61 -4.62 -32.32 2.62
CA PHE A 61 -3.34 -32.44 3.30
C PHE A 61 -3.11 -31.28 4.29
N TRP A 62 -3.33 -30.03 3.86
CA TRP A 62 -3.21 -28.87 4.75
C TRP A 62 -4.21 -28.88 5.91
N VAL A 63 -5.46 -29.30 5.68
CA VAL A 63 -6.48 -29.41 6.75
C VAL A 63 -6.03 -30.42 7.81
N VAL A 64 -5.49 -31.57 7.40
CA VAL A 64 -4.98 -32.59 8.33
C VAL A 64 -3.75 -32.09 9.10
N VAL A 65 -2.82 -31.40 8.43
CA VAL A 65 -1.63 -30.80 9.07
C VAL A 65 -2.02 -29.75 10.10
N ILE A 66 -2.95 -28.84 9.76
CA ILE A 66 -3.44 -27.81 10.69
C ILE A 66 -4.16 -28.44 11.88
N ALA A 67 -5.01 -29.45 11.66
CA ALA A 67 -5.71 -30.16 12.73
C ALA A 67 -4.74 -30.86 13.69
N ALA A 68 -3.69 -31.51 13.17
CA ALA A 68 -2.66 -32.17 13.98
C ALA A 68 -1.90 -31.15 14.85
N ILE A 69 -1.53 -30.00 14.29
CA ILE A 69 -0.88 -28.91 15.05
C ILE A 69 -1.81 -28.37 16.13
N ALA A 70 -3.08 -28.11 15.81
CA ALA A 70 -4.06 -27.59 16.76
C ALA A 70 -4.29 -28.56 17.94
N LEU A 71 -4.29 -29.88 17.68
CA LEU A 71 -4.50 -30.91 18.71
C LEU A 71 -3.28 -31.00 19.66
N VAL A 72 -2.06 -30.90 19.11
CA VAL A 72 -0.82 -30.84 19.91
C VAL A 72 -0.77 -29.57 20.75
N VAL A 73 -1.15 -28.42 20.19
CA VAL A 73 -1.18 -27.14 20.90
C VAL A 73 -2.28 -27.13 21.97
N SER A 74 -3.46 -27.65 21.68
CA SER A 74 -4.57 -27.81 22.65
C SER A 74 -4.19 -28.72 23.83
N GLY A 75 -3.50 -29.83 23.56
CA GLY A 75 -2.98 -30.73 24.60
C GLY A 75 -1.88 -30.10 25.46
N ALA A 76 -1.06 -29.21 24.88
CA ALA A 76 -0.02 -28.49 25.60
C ALA A 76 -0.56 -27.31 26.44
N ILE A 77 -1.65 -26.68 26.00
CA ILE A 77 -2.27 -25.54 26.71
C ILE A 77 -3.18 -26.04 27.85
N SER A 78 -3.86 -27.18 27.68
CA SER A 78 -4.74 -27.77 28.71
C SER A 78 -3.99 -28.31 29.94
N GLY A 79 -2.67 -28.50 29.85
CA GLY A 79 -1.81 -28.88 30.97
C GLY A 79 -1.38 -27.72 31.87
N ARG A 80 -1.78 -26.47 31.57
CA ARG A 80 -1.51 -25.30 32.41
C ARG A 80 -2.80 -24.90 33.10
N SER A 81 -2.99 -25.40 34.31
CA SER A 81 -4.07 -24.99 35.20
C SER A 81 -4.11 -23.46 35.32
N SER A 82 -5.19 -22.88 34.81
CA SER A 82 -5.50 -21.46 34.93
C SER A 82 -5.70 -21.13 36.42
N SER A 83 -4.76 -20.40 37.02
CA SER A 83 -5.02 -19.71 38.29
C SER A 83 -5.92 -18.50 38.01
N PRO A 84 -6.94 -18.20 38.84
CA PRO A 84 -7.82 -17.05 38.62
C PRO A 84 -7.03 -15.76 38.86
N SER A 85 -6.87 -14.95 37.82
CA SER A 85 -6.22 -13.64 37.91
C SER A 85 -7.14 -12.64 38.63
N GLU A 86 -6.72 -12.25 39.84
CA GLU A 86 -7.17 -11.02 40.49
C GLU A 86 -6.97 -9.82 39.55
N ARG A 87 -8.01 -9.00 39.40
CA ARG A 87 -7.97 -7.74 38.66
C ARG A 87 -7.25 -6.68 39.51
N PRO A 88 -6.16 -6.03 39.05
CA PRO A 88 -5.64 -4.84 39.70
C PRO A 88 -6.36 -3.57 39.21
N PRO A 89 -6.32 -2.49 40.01
CA PRO A 89 -7.20 -1.32 39.84
C PRO A 89 -6.80 -0.46 38.65
N VAL A 90 -7.80 0.22 38.08
CA VAL A 90 -7.67 1.14 36.94
C VAL A 90 -6.79 2.32 37.30
N LEU A 91 -5.53 2.29 36.88
CA LEU A 91 -4.69 3.47 36.77
C LEU A 91 -4.81 4.03 35.34
N PRO A 92 -4.85 5.37 35.17
CA PRO A 92 -4.86 5.99 33.85
C PRO A 92 -3.67 5.50 33.04
N ASN A 93 -4.00 4.93 31.88
CA ASN A 93 -3.10 4.37 30.91
C ASN A 93 -1.90 5.32 30.67
N ALA A 94 -0.68 4.90 31.02
CA ALA A 94 0.54 5.69 30.83
C ALA A 94 0.66 6.24 29.39
N LEU A 95 0.09 5.50 28.44
CA LEU A 95 -0.01 5.85 27.04
C LEU A 95 -0.90 7.10 26.79
N GLU A 96 -1.98 7.28 27.54
CA GLU A 96 -2.83 8.49 27.46
C GLU A 96 -2.14 9.72 28.05
N VAL A 97 -1.38 9.54 29.14
CA VAL A 97 -0.57 10.61 29.73
C VAL A 97 0.53 11.06 28.77
N LEU A 98 1.17 10.12 28.07
CA LEU A 98 2.19 10.42 27.06
C LEU A 98 1.59 11.07 25.81
N LYS A 99 0.44 10.58 25.32
CA LYS A 99 -0.28 11.20 24.20
C LYS A 99 -0.71 12.64 24.50
N ARG A 100 -1.18 12.89 25.73
CA ARG A 100 -1.58 14.23 26.18
C ARG A 100 -0.39 15.19 26.23
N ARG A 101 0.76 14.75 26.71
CA ARG A 101 1.98 15.58 26.80
C ARG A 101 2.74 15.75 25.47
N TYR A 102 2.61 14.79 24.55
CA TYR A 102 3.10 14.94 23.19
C TYR A 102 2.23 15.92 22.38
N ALA A 103 0.91 15.88 22.58
CA ALA A 103 -0.03 16.83 21.97
C ALA A 103 0.11 18.26 22.52
N SER A 104 0.67 18.44 23.74
CA SER A 104 0.98 19.76 24.30
C SER A 104 2.33 20.33 23.87
N GLY A 105 3.20 19.54 23.21
CA GLY A 105 4.50 20.01 22.71
C GLY A 105 5.57 20.27 23.78
N GLU A 106 5.37 19.81 25.02
CA GLU A 106 6.19 20.18 26.19
C GLU A 106 7.36 19.24 26.49
N ILE A 107 7.62 18.21 25.68
CA ILE A 107 8.71 17.24 25.97
C ILE A 107 9.82 17.38 24.94
N THR A 108 11.01 17.76 25.42
CA THR A 108 12.22 17.81 24.59
C THR A 108 12.85 16.42 24.52
N TRP A 109 13.40 16.03 23.37
CA TRP A 109 13.97 14.70 23.09
C TRP A 109 14.92 14.13 24.16
N GLY A 110 15.59 15.00 24.93
CA GLY A 110 16.50 14.62 26.02
C GLY A 110 15.82 14.04 27.26
N GLU A 111 14.52 14.24 27.45
CA GLU A 111 13.77 13.88 28.67
C GLU A 111 13.07 12.51 28.60
N LEU A 112 13.09 11.84 27.44
CA LEU A 112 12.54 10.48 27.30
C LEU A 112 13.44 9.46 28.01
N GLU A 113 12.86 8.43 28.62
CA GLU A 113 13.64 7.25 29.05
C GLU A 113 14.18 6.49 27.82
N ASP A 114 15.35 5.87 27.93
CA ASP A 114 16.03 5.23 26.78
C ASP A 114 15.22 4.09 26.12
N LYS A 115 14.26 3.51 26.85
CA LYS A 115 13.28 2.53 26.35
C LYS A 115 12.18 3.15 25.47
N ASP A 116 11.89 4.42 25.69
CA ASP A 116 10.86 5.21 24.99
C ASP A 116 11.46 6.14 23.93
N LYS A 117 12.79 6.41 23.99
CA LYS A 117 13.53 7.06 22.91
C LYS A 117 13.42 6.22 21.64
N PHE A 118 12.86 6.81 20.60
CA PHE A 118 12.66 6.14 19.31
C PHE A 118 14.00 5.78 18.68
N ASN A 119 14.47 4.54 18.87
CA ASN A 119 15.81 4.10 18.44
C ASN A 119 16.00 3.93 16.92
N ARG A 120 15.01 4.28 16.09
CA ARG A 120 15.10 4.61 14.66
C ARG A 120 13.69 4.73 14.11
N LEU A 121 13.32 5.89 13.57
CA LEU A 121 12.24 5.94 12.60
C LEU A 121 12.73 5.27 11.30
N LEU A 122 12.21 4.10 10.93
CA LEU A 122 12.32 3.56 9.57
C LEU A 122 10.90 3.36 9.01
N PRO A 123 10.50 3.93 7.85
CA PRO A 123 11.16 4.92 6.98
C PRO A 123 10.24 6.15 6.83
N GLY A 124 10.54 7.27 7.50
CA GLY A 124 9.78 8.52 7.29
C GLY A 124 9.65 8.89 5.81
N ARG A 125 10.71 8.60 5.03
CA ARG A 125 10.72 8.67 3.56
C ARG A 125 9.62 7.83 2.90
N LYS A 126 9.45 6.55 3.29
CA LYS A 126 8.42 5.68 2.67
C LYS A 126 7.02 6.19 2.98
N ARG A 127 6.75 6.55 4.24
CA ARG A 127 5.43 7.07 4.64
C ARG A 127 5.11 8.39 3.93
N LEU A 128 6.09 9.28 3.80
CA LEU A 128 5.97 10.50 3.02
C LEU A 128 5.67 10.18 1.54
N MET A 129 6.48 9.33 0.91
CA MET A 129 6.30 8.95 -0.50
C MET A 129 4.96 8.25 -0.76
N ASP A 130 4.51 7.38 0.14
CA ASP A 130 3.22 6.70 0.02
C ASP A 130 2.06 7.71 0.17
N THR A 131 2.22 8.72 1.03
CA THR A 131 1.23 9.79 1.18
C THR A 131 1.16 10.65 -0.08
N VAL A 132 2.31 11.08 -0.60
CA VAL A 132 2.38 11.85 -1.86
C VAL A 132 1.78 11.05 -3.01
N ARG A 133 2.10 9.76 -3.13
CA ARG A 133 1.51 8.88 -4.15
C ARG A 133 0.00 8.75 -4.02
N MET A 134 -0.51 8.60 -2.80
CA MET A 134 -1.95 8.50 -2.55
C MET A 134 -2.69 9.81 -2.89
N ILE A 135 -2.10 10.96 -2.56
CA ILE A 135 -2.67 12.27 -2.91
C ILE A 135 -2.66 12.43 -4.43
N ALA A 136 -1.53 12.21 -5.09
CA ALA A 136 -1.40 12.31 -6.54
C ALA A 136 -2.41 11.41 -7.27
N TYR A 137 -2.51 10.14 -6.89
CA TYR A 137 -3.46 9.19 -7.48
C TYR A 137 -4.92 9.64 -7.30
N ARG A 138 -5.29 10.13 -6.12
CA ARG A 138 -6.65 10.61 -5.85
C ARG A 138 -6.95 11.90 -6.60
N SER A 139 -6.01 12.83 -6.65
CA SER A 139 -6.11 14.08 -7.39
C SER A 139 -6.24 13.83 -8.89
N GLU A 140 -5.40 12.95 -9.46
CA GLU A 140 -5.50 12.53 -10.87
C GLU A 140 -6.86 11.89 -11.15
N THR A 141 -7.32 10.98 -10.28
CA THR A 141 -8.63 10.34 -10.46
C THR A 141 -9.76 11.37 -10.41
N ALA A 142 -9.71 12.33 -9.49
CA ALA A 142 -10.71 13.39 -9.39
C ALA A 142 -10.71 14.29 -10.63
N MET A 143 -9.54 14.73 -11.09
CA MET A 143 -9.42 15.53 -12.32
C MET A 143 -9.88 14.73 -13.55
N ALA A 144 -9.57 13.43 -13.62
CA ALA A 144 -9.99 12.57 -14.72
C ALA A 144 -11.51 12.44 -14.74
N THR A 145 -12.16 12.34 -13.59
CA THR A 145 -13.63 12.34 -13.51
C THR A 145 -14.26 13.66 -13.95
N MET A 146 -13.60 14.79 -13.71
CA MET A 146 -14.07 16.12 -14.17
C MET A 146 -13.96 16.27 -15.70
N LEU A 147 -13.02 15.57 -16.32
CA LEU A 147 -12.81 15.58 -17.77
C LEU A 147 -13.76 14.64 -18.54
N LEU A 148 -14.49 13.76 -17.85
CA LEU A 148 -15.39 12.83 -18.52
C LEU A 148 -16.54 13.56 -19.21
N GLY A 149 -16.86 13.11 -20.42
CA GLY A 149 -17.96 13.66 -21.20
C GLY A 149 -18.47 12.67 -22.24
N PRO A 150 -19.41 13.08 -23.11
CA PRO A 150 -19.98 12.21 -24.14
C PRO A 150 -18.94 11.63 -25.12
N THR A 151 -17.81 12.35 -25.29
CA THR A 151 -16.74 12.01 -26.24
C THR A 151 -15.42 11.65 -25.57
N VAL A 152 -15.29 11.80 -24.25
CA VAL A 152 -14.05 11.60 -23.51
C VAL A 152 -14.26 10.50 -22.49
N ASP A 153 -13.59 9.36 -22.70
CA ASP A 153 -13.61 8.25 -21.77
C ASP A 153 -12.52 8.37 -20.69
N MET A 154 -12.50 7.41 -19.77
CA MET A 154 -11.52 7.38 -18.66
C MET A 154 -10.07 7.17 -19.11
N ALA A 155 -9.83 6.58 -20.27
CA ALA A 155 -8.48 6.38 -20.80
C ALA A 155 -8.00 7.68 -21.46
N ASP A 156 -8.85 8.32 -22.26
CA ASP A 156 -8.58 9.62 -22.87
C ASP A 156 -8.38 10.71 -21.82
N ALA A 157 -9.22 10.78 -20.79
CA ALA A 157 -9.05 11.73 -19.69
C ALA A 157 -7.68 11.60 -19.01
N ARG A 158 -7.22 10.37 -18.75
CA ARG A 158 -5.87 10.13 -18.19
C ARG A 158 -4.77 10.48 -19.17
N ARG A 159 -4.95 10.22 -20.47
CA ARG A 159 -3.99 10.61 -21.52
C ARG A 159 -3.82 12.13 -21.56
N LEU A 160 -4.93 12.88 -21.45
CA LEU A 160 -4.90 14.34 -21.38
C LEU A 160 -4.16 14.84 -20.15
N LEU A 161 -4.46 14.29 -18.97
CA LEU A 161 -3.77 14.67 -17.73
C LEU A 161 -2.28 14.34 -17.75
N GLN A 162 -1.90 13.19 -18.31
CA GLN A 162 -0.49 12.84 -18.48
C GLN A 162 0.25 13.85 -19.35
N GLY A 163 -0.38 14.30 -20.44
CA GLY A 163 0.14 15.41 -21.25
C GLY A 163 0.26 16.69 -20.43
N LEU A 164 -0.83 17.10 -19.76
CA LEU A 164 -0.88 18.31 -18.95
C LEU A 164 0.22 18.35 -17.87
N PHE A 165 0.51 17.23 -17.19
CA PHE A 165 1.49 17.19 -16.10
C PHE A 165 2.95 17.28 -16.55
N VAL A 166 3.23 17.06 -17.84
CA VAL A 166 4.58 17.22 -18.40
C VAL A 166 4.72 18.51 -19.21
N THR A 167 3.63 19.23 -19.46
CA THR A 167 3.65 20.51 -20.16
C THR A 167 4.28 21.59 -19.28
N ASP A 168 5.14 22.40 -19.89
CA ASP A 168 5.72 23.57 -19.23
C ASP A 168 4.62 24.58 -18.87
N ALA A 169 4.83 25.31 -17.78
CA ALA A 169 3.94 26.38 -17.34
C ALA A 169 4.74 27.55 -16.80
N ASP A 170 4.30 28.76 -17.13
CA ASP A 170 4.86 29.99 -16.58
C ASP A 170 4.20 30.29 -15.23
N LEU A 171 5.01 30.62 -14.23
CA LEU A 171 4.56 31.06 -12.91
C LEU A 171 4.71 32.59 -12.82
N LEU A 172 3.60 33.29 -12.85
CA LEU A 172 3.54 34.75 -12.91
C LEU A 172 2.94 35.29 -11.60
N PRO A 173 3.78 35.74 -10.65
CA PRO A 173 3.30 36.33 -9.41
C PRO A 173 2.75 37.74 -9.66
N ASP A 174 1.51 37.97 -9.27
CA ASP A 174 0.83 39.27 -9.25
C ASP A 174 0.70 39.72 -7.80
N MET A 175 1.61 40.60 -7.39
CA MET A 175 1.71 41.09 -6.02
C MET A 175 0.60 42.09 -5.68
N GLU A 176 0.00 42.76 -6.66
CA GLU A 176 -1.04 43.75 -6.44
C GLU A 176 -2.38 43.08 -6.11
N ASN A 177 -2.71 42.02 -6.85
CA ASN A 177 -3.96 41.29 -6.68
C ASN A 177 -3.84 40.08 -5.73
N ASN A 178 -2.68 39.89 -5.09
CA ASN A 178 -2.36 38.71 -4.29
C ASN A 178 -2.69 37.41 -5.04
N ARG A 179 -2.21 37.27 -6.27
CA ARG A 179 -2.53 36.14 -7.14
C ARG A 179 -1.27 35.55 -7.73
N LEU A 180 -1.16 34.22 -7.72
CA LEU A 180 -0.14 33.49 -8.46
C LEU A 180 -0.80 32.88 -9.70
N LEU A 181 -0.55 33.48 -10.86
CA LEU A 181 -1.07 32.99 -12.13
C LEU A 181 -0.16 31.89 -12.66
N VAL A 182 -0.73 30.70 -12.88
CA VAL A 182 -0.10 29.56 -13.52
C VAL A 182 -0.60 29.49 -14.95
N ARG A 183 0.25 29.90 -15.89
CA ARG A 183 -0.09 29.94 -17.31
C ARG A 183 0.44 28.68 -18.01
N ILE A 184 -0.47 27.84 -18.47
CA ILE A 184 -0.18 26.54 -19.06
C ILE A 184 -0.07 26.69 -20.58
N HIS A 185 1.04 26.21 -21.15
CA HIS A 185 1.22 26.14 -22.60
C HIS A 185 0.31 25.05 -23.20
N ASN A 186 -0.13 25.22 -24.44
CA ASN A 186 -1.26 24.46 -25.01
C ASN A 186 -1.05 22.93 -25.06
N ALA A 187 -2.14 22.21 -25.28
CA ALA A 187 -2.13 20.79 -25.63
C ALA A 187 -2.09 20.58 -27.15
N SER A 188 -1.81 19.33 -27.56
CA SER A 188 -1.55 18.92 -28.94
C SER A 188 -2.70 19.18 -29.94
N THR A 189 -3.94 19.38 -29.47
CA THR A 189 -5.10 19.64 -30.33
C THR A 189 -6.07 20.68 -29.73
N PRO A 190 -6.88 21.38 -30.56
CA PRO A 190 -7.88 22.34 -30.07
C PRO A 190 -8.98 21.70 -29.21
N ALA A 191 -9.32 20.43 -29.46
CA ALA A 191 -10.29 19.71 -28.63
C ALA A 191 -9.76 19.48 -27.22
N ASP A 192 -8.48 19.09 -27.12
CA ASP A 192 -7.80 18.88 -25.84
C ASP A 192 -7.69 20.19 -25.05
N ASN A 193 -7.41 21.30 -25.74
CA ASN A 193 -7.38 22.65 -25.13
C ASN A 193 -8.73 23.00 -24.49
N ARG A 194 -9.85 22.71 -25.15
CA ARG A 194 -11.19 22.97 -24.58
C ARG A 194 -11.47 22.13 -23.34
N SER A 195 -11.11 20.84 -23.38
CA SER A 195 -11.27 19.96 -22.21
C SER A 195 -10.41 20.42 -21.04
N ILE A 196 -9.15 20.80 -21.29
CA ILE A 196 -8.26 21.32 -20.25
C ILE A 196 -8.75 22.66 -19.72
N ALA A 197 -9.21 23.58 -20.59
CA ALA A 197 -9.75 24.86 -20.16
C ALA A 197 -10.93 24.69 -19.19
N SER A 198 -11.85 23.76 -19.49
CA SER A 198 -12.96 23.43 -18.59
C SER A 198 -12.48 22.87 -17.24
N LEU A 199 -11.45 22.03 -17.24
CA LEU A 199 -10.83 21.55 -15.99
C LEU A 199 -10.21 22.71 -15.19
N LEU A 200 -9.47 23.60 -15.83
CA LEU A 200 -8.83 24.75 -15.16
C LEU A 200 -9.87 25.69 -14.56
N GLU A 201 -11.00 25.90 -15.23
CA GLU A 201 -12.13 26.67 -14.69
C GLU A 201 -12.67 26.03 -13.41
N GLU A 202 -12.88 24.72 -13.40
CA GLU A 202 -13.30 24.01 -12.18
C GLU A 202 -12.26 24.10 -11.05
N LEU A 203 -10.97 24.01 -11.38
CA LEU A 203 -9.90 24.16 -10.38
C LEU A 203 -9.86 25.59 -9.79
N ASN A 204 -10.12 26.61 -10.61
CA ASN A 204 -10.14 28.00 -10.17
C ASN A 204 -11.30 28.29 -9.18
N LYS A 205 -12.42 27.57 -9.28
CA LYS A 205 -13.55 27.68 -8.32
C LYS A 205 -13.19 27.24 -6.91
N ALA A 206 -12.12 26.46 -6.74
CA ALA A 206 -11.68 26.01 -5.42
C ALA A 206 -10.96 27.10 -4.61
N GLU A 207 -10.67 28.27 -5.22
CA GLU A 207 -10.09 29.44 -4.54
C GLU A 207 -8.87 29.10 -3.65
N ILE A 208 -7.98 28.24 -4.16
CA ILE A 208 -6.88 27.67 -3.38
C ILE A 208 -5.81 28.73 -3.13
N ASN A 209 -5.41 28.90 -1.88
CA ASN A 209 -4.26 29.73 -1.52
C ASN A 209 -2.95 28.94 -1.66
N PHE A 210 -1.94 29.58 -2.23
CA PHE A 210 -0.61 29.00 -2.37
C PHE A 210 0.03 28.80 -0.98
N PRO A 211 0.53 27.60 -0.65
CA PRO A 211 1.07 27.32 0.68
C PRO A 211 2.22 28.26 1.05
N GLY A 212 2.14 28.86 2.25
CA GLY A 212 3.19 29.76 2.75
C GLY A 212 3.12 31.19 2.20
N SER A 213 2.06 31.55 1.47
CA SER A 213 1.77 32.93 1.08
C SER A 213 0.27 33.26 1.22
N ASN A 214 -0.07 34.52 1.00
CA ASN A 214 -1.47 34.97 0.89
C ASN A 214 -1.93 35.04 -0.57
N MET A 215 -1.19 34.43 -1.50
CA MET A 215 -1.50 34.51 -2.92
C MET A 215 -2.50 33.43 -3.31
N GLN A 216 -3.59 33.81 -3.96
CA GLN A 216 -4.53 32.86 -4.54
C GLN A 216 -3.96 32.28 -5.83
N LEU A 217 -4.05 30.96 -5.98
CA LEU A 217 -3.62 30.27 -7.18
C LEU A 217 -4.70 30.38 -8.25
N THR A 218 -4.33 30.77 -9.46
CA THR A 218 -5.24 30.82 -10.60
C THR A 218 -4.56 30.23 -11.82
N TYR A 219 -5.30 29.43 -12.59
CA TYR A 219 -4.81 28.76 -13.78
C TYR A 219 -5.41 29.38 -15.04
N GLU A 220 -4.58 29.52 -16.08
CA GLU A 220 -4.96 30.02 -17.40
C GLU A 220 -4.26 29.21 -18.50
N LEU A 221 -4.92 29.05 -19.65
CA LEU A 221 -4.31 28.47 -20.85
C LEU A 221 -3.86 29.61 -21.78
N VAL A 222 -2.63 29.54 -22.32
CA VAL A 222 -2.05 30.61 -23.17
C VAL A 222 -2.92 30.98 -24.38
N ASN A 223 -3.60 29.99 -24.97
CA ASN A 223 -4.48 30.17 -26.12
C ASN A 223 -5.85 29.52 -25.85
N SER A 224 -6.73 30.22 -25.12
CA SER A 224 -8.13 29.81 -24.96
C SER A 224 -8.96 29.96 -26.23
N ASP A 225 -8.48 30.77 -27.19
CA ASP A 225 -9.25 31.25 -28.33
C ASP A 225 -8.78 30.64 -29.66
N VAL A 226 -8.84 29.30 -29.79
CA VAL A 226 -8.83 28.60 -31.10
C VAL A 226 -9.70 27.34 -31.05
#